data_AF-A0A7S1HR25-F1
#
_entry.id   AF-A0A7S1HR25-F1
#
_cell.length_a   1.000
_cell.length_b   1.000
_cell.length_c   1.000
_cell.angle_alpha   90.00
_cell.angle_beta   90.00
_cell.angle_gamma   90.00
#
_symmetry.space_group_name_H-M   'P 1'
#
loop_
_entity.id
_entity.type
_entity.pdbx_description
1 polymer ?
#
loop_
_entity_poly.entity_id
_entity_poly.type
_entity_poly.pdbx_seq_one_letter_code
_entity_poly.pdbx_strand_id
1 'polypeptide(L)'
;REEDVVQTENLTTCMLVVPSGQKKEFVRTYETWANFSFISDDNGGRTNHISIVVPRSAKVLAEDKDYLLYRVVVLSKMVDTFKTTAREKGFQVRDFTFDPEAQHEQEESSEQMKQECADLEQQLVDWSLTAYKEILSSWMHMLTIRVFVESILRYGLPPSFQAAVIKPNKRCEVKVRAVLANQFGKHVSNHWKRSQDDQGGKGPGGAGAGGAGDQDVYPYVSFTVNFNK
;
A
#
# COMPACT_ATOMS: atom_id res chain seq x y z
N ARG A 1 27.59 -1.46 8.80
CA ARG A 1 27.61 -2.25 10.06
C ARG A 1 28.49 -1.52 11.06
N GLU A 2 28.42 -1.82 12.37
CA GLU A 2 29.29 -1.19 13.38
C GLU A 2 30.78 -1.31 13.05
N GLU A 3 31.20 -2.48 12.56
CA GLU A 3 32.58 -2.74 12.07
C GLU A 3 33.04 -1.83 10.91
N ASP A 4 32.11 -1.10 10.29
CA ASP A 4 32.40 -0.20 9.18
C ASP A 4 32.67 1.24 9.60
N VAL A 5 32.36 1.60 10.85
CA VAL A 5 32.50 2.96 11.34
C VAL A 5 33.68 3.03 12.29
N VAL A 6 34.69 3.80 11.90
CA VAL A 6 35.80 4.20 12.77
C VAL A 6 35.56 5.64 13.19
N GLN A 7 35.25 5.85 14.46
CA GLN A 7 35.25 7.14 15.13
C GLN A 7 36.14 7.05 16.37
N THR A 8 37.32 7.66 16.27
CA THR A 8 38.26 7.82 17.38
C THR A 8 38.62 9.30 17.51
N GLU A 9 39.35 9.67 18.56
CA GLU A 9 39.82 11.05 18.76
C GLU A 9 40.53 11.62 17.51
N ASN A 10 41.28 10.77 16.80
CA ASN A 10 42.14 11.20 15.69
C ASN A 10 41.66 10.75 14.32
N LEU A 11 40.77 9.76 14.23
CA LEU A 11 40.27 9.23 12.96
C LEU A 11 38.75 9.27 12.92
N THR A 12 38.21 9.71 11.79
CA THR A 12 36.77 9.72 11.52
C THR A 12 36.47 9.06 10.19
N THR A 13 35.27 8.52 10.06
CA THR A 13 34.79 7.89 8.84
C THR A 13 34.00 8.90 8.02
N CYS A 14 34.37 9.05 6.76
CA CYS A 14 33.66 9.87 5.78
C CYS A 14 32.97 8.95 4.76
N MET A 15 31.71 9.24 4.47
CA MET A 15 30.91 8.51 3.49
C MET A 15 30.86 9.30 2.17
N LEU A 16 31.22 8.67 1.06
CA LEU A 16 31.22 9.28 -0.28
C LEU A 16 30.35 8.47 -1.24
N VAL A 17 29.54 9.16 -2.01
CA VAL A 17 28.77 8.59 -3.11
C VAL A 17 29.58 8.79 -4.39
N VAL A 18 29.98 7.68 -5.00
CA VAL A 18 30.83 7.62 -6.19
C VAL A 18 30.04 7.02 -7.34
N PRO A 19 29.91 7.70 -8.50
CA PRO A 19 29.27 7.11 -9.67
C PRO A 19 29.98 5.82 -10.13
N SER A 20 29.23 4.82 -10.57
CA SER A 20 29.78 3.51 -10.96
C SER A 20 30.83 3.59 -12.08
N GLY A 21 30.70 4.58 -12.98
CA GLY A 21 31.68 4.84 -14.03
C GLY A 21 33.04 5.36 -13.52
N GLN A 22 33.09 6.01 -12.36
CA GLN A 22 34.30 6.64 -11.81
C GLN A 22 34.99 5.81 -10.72
N LYS A 23 34.49 4.59 -10.44
CA LYS A 23 35.02 3.66 -9.43
C LYS A 23 36.54 3.49 -9.49
N LYS A 24 37.09 3.22 -10.68
CA LYS A 24 38.53 2.97 -10.85
C LYS A 24 39.37 4.22 -10.59
N GLU A 25 38.88 5.38 -11.01
CA GLU A 25 39.55 6.66 -10.82
C GLU A 25 39.54 7.06 -9.34
N PHE A 26 38.40 6.88 -8.67
CA PHE A 26 38.27 7.13 -7.24
C PHE A 26 39.29 6.32 -6.45
N VAL A 27 39.29 4.99 -6.59
CA VAL A 27 40.20 4.09 -5.85
C VAL A 27 41.68 4.41 -6.12
N ARG A 28 42.02 4.88 -7.32
CA ARG A 28 43.40 5.26 -7.65
C ARG A 28 43.83 6.59 -7.03
N THR A 29 42.91 7.54 -6.86
CA THR A 29 43.27 8.92 -6.55
C THR A 29 42.94 9.34 -5.13
N TYR A 30 41.98 8.72 -4.45
CA TYR A 30 41.48 9.19 -3.15
C TYR A 30 42.57 9.30 -2.07
N GLU A 31 43.59 8.45 -2.11
CA GLU A 31 44.71 8.45 -1.16
C GLU A 31 45.62 9.66 -1.31
N THR A 32 45.67 10.30 -2.47
CA THR A 32 46.50 11.48 -2.71
C THR A 32 45.75 12.79 -2.49
N TRP A 33 44.50 12.72 -2.02
CA TRP A 33 43.70 13.90 -1.75
C TRP A 33 44.14 14.51 -0.42
N ALA A 34 44.24 15.84 -0.39
CA ALA A 34 44.65 16.58 0.80
C ALA A 34 45.99 16.08 1.39
N ASN A 35 47.02 15.97 0.55
CA ASN A 35 48.40 15.79 1.05
C ASN A 35 48.91 17.13 1.61
N PHE A 36 49.27 17.16 2.89
CA PHE A 36 49.85 18.34 3.50
C PHE A 36 51.37 18.30 3.34
N SER A 37 51.94 19.32 2.68
CA SER A 37 53.39 19.48 2.56
C SER A 37 53.87 20.44 3.63
N PHE A 38 54.84 20.03 4.45
CA PHE A 38 55.50 20.90 5.42
C PHE A 38 57.01 20.78 5.31
N ILE A 39 57.73 21.86 5.62
CA ILE A 39 59.20 21.87 5.63
C ILE A 39 59.65 21.56 7.05
N SER A 40 60.45 20.52 7.24
CA SER A 40 61.10 20.26 8.54
C SER A 40 62.51 20.86 8.53
N ASP A 41 62.81 21.73 9.50
CA ASP A 41 64.14 22.33 9.67
C ASP A 41 65.23 21.28 9.99
N ASP A 42 64.83 20.14 10.56
CA ASP A 42 65.73 19.07 11.01
C ASP A 42 66.39 18.24 9.88
N ASN A 43 65.99 18.47 8.62
CA ASN A 43 66.43 17.64 7.47
C ASN A 43 66.94 18.47 6.28
N GLY A 44 67.51 19.65 6.53
CA GLY A 44 68.13 20.49 5.51
C GLY A 44 67.11 21.12 4.54
N GLY A 45 65.91 21.44 5.02
CA GLY A 45 64.88 22.12 4.21
C GLY A 45 64.08 21.21 3.27
N ARG A 46 64.09 19.88 3.48
CA ARG A 46 63.24 18.96 2.71
C ARG A 46 61.76 19.12 3.04
N THR A 47 60.94 19.13 1.99
CA THR A 47 59.48 19.06 2.08
C THR A 47 59.03 17.64 2.42
N ASN A 48 58.38 17.46 3.56
CA ASN A 48 57.72 16.22 3.94
C ASN A 48 56.23 16.29 3.59
N HIS A 49 55.65 15.15 3.23
CA HIS A 49 54.22 15.05 2.91
C HIS A 49 53.52 14.16 3.94
N ILE A 50 52.41 14.63 4.50
CA ILE A 50 51.50 13.85 5.34
C ILE A 50 50.22 13.61 4.55
N SER A 51 49.85 12.33 4.41
CA SER A 51 48.53 11.95 3.91
C SER A 51 47.49 12.12 5.02
N ILE A 52 46.45 12.90 4.74
CA ILE A 52 45.30 13.06 5.64
C ILE A 52 44.40 11.80 5.62
N VAL A 53 44.48 11.03 4.54
CA VAL A 53 43.66 9.83 4.29
C VAL A 53 44.43 8.58 4.70
N VAL A 54 43.76 7.64 5.37
CA VAL A 54 44.34 6.34 5.69
C VAL A 54 44.40 5.49 4.41
N PRO A 55 45.59 5.04 3.96
CA PRO A 55 45.71 4.22 2.76
C PRO A 55 44.93 2.91 2.88
N ARG A 56 44.36 2.45 1.77
CA ARG A 56 43.52 1.23 1.68
C ARG A 56 42.30 1.20 2.60
N SER A 57 41.88 2.35 3.14
CA SER A 57 40.68 2.46 3.97
C SER A 57 39.36 2.48 3.19
N ALA A 58 39.41 2.67 1.86
CA ALA A 58 38.22 2.72 1.02
C ALA A 58 37.53 1.35 0.95
N LYS A 59 36.29 1.25 1.44
CA LYS A 59 35.45 0.04 1.33
C LYS A 59 34.05 0.42 0.84
N VAL A 60 33.48 -0.39 -0.04
CA VAL A 60 32.09 -0.21 -0.50
C VAL A 60 31.13 -0.73 0.57
N LEU A 61 30.13 0.07 0.93
CA LEU A 61 29.07 -0.28 1.90
C LEU A 61 27.76 -0.66 1.23
N ALA A 62 27.40 0.07 0.18
CA ALA A 62 26.18 -0.14 -0.59
C ALA A 62 26.44 0.16 -2.06
N GLU A 63 25.72 -0.51 -2.95
CA GLU A 63 25.79 -0.33 -4.40
C GLU A 63 24.37 -0.30 -4.94
N ASP A 64 24.08 0.78 -5.67
CA ASP A 64 22.88 0.92 -6.50
C ASP A 64 23.30 0.85 -7.97
N LYS A 65 22.31 0.92 -8.87
CA LYS A 65 22.54 0.80 -10.32
C LYS A 65 23.59 1.78 -10.87
N ASP A 66 23.60 3.00 -10.35
CA ASP A 66 24.40 4.11 -10.90
C ASP A 66 25.46 4.65 -9.93
N TYR A 67 25.40 4.25 -8.64
CA TYR A 67 26.25 4.80 -7.58
C TYR A 67 26.73 3.74 -6.58
N LEU A 68 27.94 3.96 -6.04
CA LEU A 68 28.50 3.20 -4.94
C LEU A 68 28.71 4.11 -3.73
N LEU A 69 28.31 3.64 -2.55
CA LEU A 69 28.61 4.27 -1.28
C LEU A 69 29.94 3.73 -0.74
N TYR A 70 30.94 4.58 -0.64
CA TYR A 70 32.25 4.28 -0.07
C TYR A 70 32.38 4.83 1.35
N ARG A 71 32.94 4.03 2.26
CA ARG A 71 33.55 4.52 3.50
C ARG A 71 35.02 4.81 3.26
N VAL A 72 35.52 5.92 3.78
CA VAL A 72 36.95 6.27 3.81
C VAL A 72 37.31 6.75 5.21
N VAL A 73 38.44 6.32 5.74
CA VAL A 73 38.91 6.77 7.06
C VAL A 73 39.92 7.90 6.87
N VAL A 74 39.68 9.02 7.54
CA VAL A 74 40.47 10.26 7.44
C VAL A 74 40.79 10.82 8.82
N LEU A 75 41.83 11.64 8.93
CA LEU A 75 42.15 12.32 10.20
C LEU A 75 41.04 13.30 10.59
N SER A 76 40.55 13.20 11.82
CA SER A 76 39.43 14.00 12.33
C SER A 76 39.66 15.51 12.20
N LYS A 77 40.88 15.99 12.46
CA LYS A 77 41.24 17.42 12.40
C LYS A 77 41.21 18.01 10.99
N MET A 78 41.28 17.18 9.95
CA MET A 78 41.39 17.61 8.55
C MET A 78 40.27 17.04 7.69
N VAL A 79 39.18 16.56 8.31
CA VAL A 79 38.03 15.95 7.62
C VAL A 79 37.39 16.95 6.66
N ASP A 80 37.24 18.22 7.03
CA ASP A 80 36.58 19.23 6.21
C ASP A 80 37.37 19.57 4.94
N THR A 81 38.70 19.57 5.03
CA THR A 81 39.60 19.71 3.88
C THR A 81 39.37 18.56 2.89
N PHE A 82 39.29 17.33 3.39
CA PHE A 82 39.00 16.16 2.56
C PHE A 82 37.60 16.24 1.92
N LYS A 83 36.56 16.61 2.69
CA LYS A 83 35.19 16.79 2.17
C LYS A 83 35.14 17.84 1.06
N THR A 84 35.88 18.94 1.22
CA THR A 84 35.96 20.02 0.23
C THR A 84 36.62 19.54 -1.06
N THR A 85 37.80 18.89 -0.97
CA THR A 85 38.47 18.30 -2.14
C THR A 85 37.62 17.23 -2.83
N ALA A 86 36.86 16.43 -2.09
CA ALA A 86 35.95 15.45 -2.66
C ALA A 86 34.82 16.10 -3.47
N ARG A 87 34.22 17.17 -2.96
CA ARG A 87 33.18 17.94 -3.65
C ARG A 87 33.72 18.64 -4.90
N GLU A 88 34.93 19.20 -4.84
CA GLU A 88 35.62 19.81 -5.99
C GLU A 88 35.85 18.81 -7.13
N LYS A 89 36.10 17.54 -6.78
CA LYS A 89 36.26 16.44 -7.75
C LYS A 89 34.92 15.85 -8.23
N GLY A 90 33.80 16.44 -7.82
CA GLY A 90 32.46 16.04 -8.26
C GLY A 90 31.85 14.87 -7.49
N PHE A 91 32.44 14.43 -6.38
CA PHE A 91 31.87 13.39 -5.52
C PHE A 91 30.93 13.98 -4.47
N GLN A 92 29.82 13.31 -4.20
CA GLN A 92 28.91 13.74 -3.14
C GLN A 92 29.39 13.17 -1.81
N VAL A 93 29.51 14.03 -0.81
CA VAL A 93 29.89 13.65 0.55
C VAL A 93 28.62 13.59 1.39
N ARG A 94 28.39 12.45 2.07
CA ARG A 94 27.28 12.26 2.97
C ARG A 94 27.76 12.46 4.40
N ASP A 95 27.19 13.45 5.08
CA ASP A 95 27.45 13.67 6.49
C ASP A 95 26.78 12.54 7.28
N PHE A 96 27.60 11.77 7.99
CA PHE A 96 27.16 10.64 8.80
C PHE A 96 27.90 10.70 10.13
N THR A 97 27.14 10.84 11.20
CA THR A 97 27.62 10.69 12.56
C THR A 97 27.07 9.37 13.06
N PHE A 98 27.94 8.45 13.43
CA PHE A 98 27.50 7.19 14.03
C PHE A 98 27.07 7.47 15.47
N ASP A 99 25.78 7.25 15.72
CA ASP A 99 25.18 7.34 17.05
C ASP A 99 24.44 6.01 17.31
N PRO A 100 25.01 5.12 18.13
CA PRO A 100 24.41 3.81 18.39
C PRO A 100 23.08 3.92 19.13
N GLU A 101 22.88 4.95 19.96
CA GLU A 101 21.61 5.18 20.67
C GLU A 101 20.52 5.59 19.67
N ALA A 102 20.82 6.53 18.77
CA ALA A 102 19.87 6.95 17.74
C ALA A 102 19.50 5.82 16.76
N GLN A 103 20.42 4.91 16.44
CA GLN A 103 20.11 3.74 15.60
C GLN A 103 19.18 2.76 16.32
N HIS A 104 19.46 2.46 17.59
CA HIS A 104 18.61 1.59 18.39
C HIS A 104 17.21 2.18 18.56
N GLU A 105 17.10 3.47 18.89
CA GLU A 105 15.81 4.18 18.98
C GLU A 105 15.03 4.14 17.65
N GLN A 106 15.72 4.31 16.52
CA GLN A 106 15.09 4.27 15.20
C GLN A 106 14.61 2.86 14.82
N GLU A 107 15.36 1.82 15.17
CA GLU A 107 14.98 0.42 14.97
C GLU A 107 13.79 0.07 15.86
N GLU A 108 13.85 0.41 17.15
CA GLU A 108 12.77 0.17 18.12
C GLU A 108 11.49 0.91 17.69
N SER A 109 11.60 2.19 17.30
CA SER A 109 10.47 2.96 16.77
C SER A 109 9.88 2.33 15.51
N SER A 110 10.73 1.82 14.60
CA SER A 110 10.24 1.14 13.39
C SER A 110 9.52 -0.18 13.73
N GLU A 111 9.99 -0.92 14.71
CA GLU A 111 9.36 -2.16 15.17
C GLU A 111 8.03 -1.88 15.87
N GLN A 112 7.98 -0.88 16.75
CA GLN A 112 6.75 -0.42 17.40
C GLN A 112 5.71 0.00 16.35
N MET A 113 6.09 0.82 15.37
CA MET A 113 5.18 1.23 14.29
C MET A 113 4.64 0.04 13.49
N LYS A 114 5.46 -0.98 13.22
CA LYS A 114 5.01 -2.19 12.51
C LYS A 114 4.02 -2.99 13.33
N GLN A 115 4.26 -3.12 14.63
CA GLN A 115 3.35 -3.82 15.54
C GLN A 115 2.02 -3.07 15.64
N GLU A 116 2.05 -1.75 15.84
CA GLU A 116 0.85 -0.92 15.87
C GLU A 116 0.04 -1.01 14.56
N CYS A 117 0.72 -1.00 13.41
CA CYS A 117 0.04 -1.17 12.12
C CYS A 117 -0.66 -2.53 12.02
N ALA A 118 -0.01 -3.61 12.46
CA ALA A 118 -0.59 -4.95 12.43
C ALA A 118 -1.81 -5.04 13.37
N ASP A 119 -1.70 -4.47 14.57
CA ASP A 119 -2.78 -4.46 15.55
C ASP A 119 -3.99 -3.64 15.05
N LEU A 120 -3.74 -2.49 14.43
CA LEU A 120 -4.80 -1.66 13.83
C LEU A 120 -5.46 -2.34 12.65
N GLU A 121 -4.69 -3.03 11.80
CA GLU A 121 -5.22 -3.81 10.69
C GLU A 121 -6.18 -4.89 11.20
N GLN A 122 -5.77 -5.65 12.22
CA GLN A 122 -6.59 -6.68 12.82
C GLN A 122 -7.88 -6.10 13.43
N GLN A 123 -7.77 -5.03 14.21
CA GLN A 123 -8.93 -4.36 14.80
C GLN A 123 -9.91 -3.84 13.74
N LEU A 124 -9.39 -3.29 12.64
CA LEU A 124 -10.20 -2.79 11.53
C LEU A 124 -10.97 -3.93 10.86
N VAL A 125 -10.31 -5.07 10.62
CA VAL A 125 -10.95 -6.26 10.02
C VAL A 125 -12.06 -6.78 10.94
N ASP A 126 -11.79 -6.94 12.23
CA ASP A 126 -12.75 -7.46 13.20
C ASP A 126 -13.98 -6.54 13.34
N TRP A 127 -13.73 -5.22 13.41
CA TRP A 127 -14.79 -4.23 13.47
C TRP A 127 -15.63 -4.22 12.19
N SER A 128 -14.98 -4.23 11.02
CA SER A 128 -15.66 -4.22 9.72
C SER A 128 -16.51 -5.48 9.52
N LEU A 129 -16.01 -6.66 9.90
CA LEU A 129 -16.76 -7.90 9.82
C LEU A 129 -17.97 -7.92 10.76
N THR A 130 -17.83 -7.36 11.96
CA THR A 130 -18.93 -7.26 12.93
C THR A 130 -20.01 -6.31 12.41
N ALA A 131 -19.62 -5.10 12.00
CA ALA A 131 -20.53 -4.11 11.43
C ALA A 131 -21.24 -4.64 10.17
N TYR A 132 -20.51 -5.34 9.28
CA TYR A 132 -21.11 -5.94 8.10
C TYR A 132 -22.20 -6.97 8.43
N LYS A 133 -21.97 -7.83 9.42
CA LYS A 133 -22.96 -8.83 9.86
C LYS A 133 -24.22 -8.17 10.42
N GLU A 134 -24.06 -7.12 11.23
CA GLU A 134 -25.18 -6.37 11.78
C GLU A 134 -26.01 -5.70 10.70
N ILE A 135 -25.35 -4.98 9.79
CA ILE A 135 -26.01 -4.29 8.66
C ILE A 135 -26.73 -5.31 7.76
N LEU A 136 -26.09 -6.44 7.45
CA LEU A 136 -26.69 -7.48 6.63
C LEU A 136 -27.93 -8.08 7.31
N SER A 137 -27.85 -8.33 8.62
CA SER A 137 -29.00 -8.81 9.41
C SER A 137 -30.15 -7.80 9.39
N SER A 138 -29.89 -6.52 9.67
CA SER A 138 -30.89 -5.46 9.62
C SER A 138 -31.51 -5.32 8.23
N TRP A 139 -30.73 -5.45 7.17
CA TRP A 139 -31.23 -5.43 5.80
C TRP A 139 -32.17 -6.61 5.50
N MET A 140 -31.84 -7.81 5.97
CA MET A 140 -32.72 -8.99 5.83
C MET A 140 -34.04 -8.83 6.62
N HIS A 141 -34.00 -8.19 7.79
CA HIS A 141 -35.23 -7.86 8.54
C HIS A 141 -36.11 -6.88 7.74
N MET A 142 -35.52 -5.83 7.15
CA MET A 142 -36.24 -4.87 6.31
C MET A 142 -36.89 -5.54 5.10
N LEU A 143 -36.19 -6.47 4.43
CA LEU A 143 -36.74 -7.25 3.33
C LEU A 143 -37.90 -8.15 3.79
N THR A 144 -37.78 -8.76 4.97
CA THR A 144 -38.84 -9.61 5.54
C THR A 144 -40.10 -8.80 5.84
N ILE A 145 -39.95 -7.63 6.46
CA ILE A 145 -41.07 -6.70 6.70
C ILE A 145 -41.71 -6.29 5.38
N ARG A 146 -40.90 -5.96 4.36
CA ARG A 146 -41.40 -5.58 3.04
C ARG A 146 -42.20 -6.70 2.37
N VAL A 147 -41.70 -7.94 2.40
CA VAL A 147 -42.43 -9.13 1.90
C VAL A 147 -43.74 -9.31 2.63
N PHE A 148 -43.74 -9.18 3.95
CA PHE A 148 -44.94 -9.34 4.77
C PHE A 148 -46.00 -8.28 4.43
N VAL A 149 -45.62 -7.00 4.38
CA VAL A 149 -46.53 -5.88 4.08
C VAL A 149 -47.10 -6.01 2.66
N GLU A 150 -46.27 -6.26 1.65
CA GLU A 150 -46.77 -6.44 0.28
C GLU A 150 -47.64 -7.69 0.13
N SER A 151 -47.37 -8.76 0.89
CA SER A 151 -48.22 -9.96 0.90
C SER A 151 -49.59 -9.69 1.51
N ILE A 152 -49.67 -8.90 2.58
CA ILE A 152 -50.96 -8.48 3.15
C ILE A 152 -51.73 -7.57 2.18
N LEU A 153 -51.05 -6.58 1.58
CA LEU A 153 -51.69 -5.66 0.64
C LEU A 153 -52.23 -6.39 -0.59
N ARG A 154 -51.57 -7.48 -1.01
CA ARG A 154 -51.92 -8.21 -2.22
C ARG A 154 -52.87 -9.38 -2.00
N TYR A 155 -52.71 -10.11 -0.90
CA TYR A 155 -53.48 -11.33 -0.62
C TYR A 155 -54.54 -11.14 0.47
N GLY A 156 -54.50 -10.03 1.21
CA GLY A 156 -55.46 -9.69 2.24
C GLY A 156 -55.23 -10.40 3.59
N LEU A 157 -56.24 -10.29 4.47
CA LEU A 157 -56.27 -10.90 5.78
C LEU A 157 -57.28 -12.07 5.82
N PRO A 158 -57.07 -13.08 6.69
CA PRO A 158 -55.90 -13.28 7.57
C PRO A 158 -54.62 -13.64 6.78
N PRO A 159 -53.42 -13.38 7.32
CA PRO A 159 -52.17 -13.65 6.61
C PRO A 159 -51.95 -15.16 6.47
N SER A 160 -52.33 -15.70 5.31
CA SER A 160 -52.14 -17.10 4.94
C SER A 160 -51.25 -17.18 3.70
N PHE A 161 -49.94 -17.06 3.93
CA PHE A 161 -48.93 -17.16 2.87
C PHE A 161 -47.62 -17.72 3.41
N GLN A 162 -46.86 -18.38 2.52
CA GLN A 162 -45.54 -18.92 2.82
C GLN A 162 -44.50 -18.16 1.98
N ALA A 163 -43.62 -17.41 2.65
CA ALA A 163 -42.47 -16.80 2.00
C ALA A 163 -41.35 -17.83 1.81
N ALA A 164 -40.59 -17.68 0.72
CA ALA A 164 -39.45 -18.54 0.41
C ALA A 164 -38.31 -17.72 -0.21
N VAL A 165 -37.06 -18.10 0.10
CA VAL A 165 -35.86 -17.55 -0.53
C VAL A 165 -35.40 -18.52 -1.61
N ILE A 166 -35.26 -18.03 -2.85
CA ILE A 166 -34.85 -18.85 -3.98
C ILE A 166 -33.52 -18.31 -4.50
N LYS A 167 -32.47 -19.16 -4.47
CA LYS A 167 -31.20 -18.90 -5.14
C LYS A 167 -31.19 -19.63 -6.49
N PRO A 168 -31.50 -18.96 -7.61
CA PRO A 168 -31.48 -19.61 -8.91
C PRO A 168 -30.05 -19.98 -9.32
N ASN A 169 -29.91 -21.11 -10.02
CA ASN A 169 -28.65 -21.48 -10.65
C ASN A 169 -28.23 -20.41 -11.68
N LYS A 170 -26.91 -20.26 -11.89
CA LYS A 170 -26.36 -19.32 -12.88
C LYS A 170 -27.05 -19.55 -14.23
N ARG A 171 -27.53 -18.47 -14.87
CA ARG A 171 -28.24 -18.45 -16.17
C ARG A 171 -29.64 -19.09 -16.19
N CYS A 172 -30.15 -19.61 -15.07
CA CYS A 172 -31.48 -20.22 -15.00
C CYS A 172 -32.58 -19.30 -14.46
N GLU A 173 -32.24 -18.05 -14.08
CA GLU A 173 -33.20 -17.10 -13.50
C GLU A 173 -34.44 -16.91 -14.37
N VAL A 174 -34.26 -16.66 -15.67
CA VAL A 174 -35.37 -16.49 -16.63
C VAL A 174 -36.31 -17.69 -16.65
N LYS A 175 -35.75 -18.92 -16.61
CA LYS A 175 -36.54 -20.16 -16.58
C LYS A 175 -37.31 -20.29 -15.27
N VAL A 176 -36.67 -20.01 -14.13
CA VAL A 176 -37.32 -20.03 -12.81
C VAL A 176 -38.48 -19.03 -12.76
N ARG A 177 -38.27 -17.80 -13.24
CA ARG A 177 -39.32 -16.77 -13.35
C ARG A 177 -40.49 -17.24 -14.20
N ALA A 178 -40.23 -17.84 -15.36
CA ALA A 178 -41.27 -18.35 -16.25
C ALA A 178 -42.12 -19.45 -15.57
N VAL A 179 -41.48 -20.40 -14.88
CA VAL A 179 -42.18 -21.48 -14.16
C VAL A 179 -43.05 -20.92 -13.03
N LEU A 180 -42.51 -20.00 -12.22
CA LEU A 180 -43.26 -19.38 -11.12
C LEU A 180 -44.43 -18.54 -11.65
N ALA A 181 -44.24 -17.78 -12.73
CA ALA A 181 -45.31 -17.00 -13.34
C ALA A 181 -46.46 -17.89 -13.84
N ASN A 182 -46.15 -19.04 -14.44
CA ASN A 182 -47.16 -19.99 -14.90
C ASN A 182 -47.94 -20.65 -13.74
N GLN A 183 -47.26 -20.99 -12.64
CA GLN A 183 -47.90 -21.62 -11.48
C GLN A 183 -48.81 -20.65 -10.71
N PHE A 184 -48.30 -19.44 -10.42
CA PHE A 184 -49.00 -18.48 -9.57
C PHE A 184 -49.85 -17.46 -10.35
N GLY A 185 -49.73 -17.37 -11.67
CA GLY A 185 -50.49 -16.43 -12.50
C GLY A 185 -51.95 -16.82 -12.78
N LYS A 186 -52.39 -18.03 -12.43
CA LYS A 186 -53.73 -18.52 -12.77
C LYS A 186 -54.85 -17.91 -11.93
N HIS A 187 -54.58 -17.58 -10.67
CA HIS A 187 -55.57 -17.11 -9.69
C HIS A 187 -55.46 -15.62 -9.36
N VAL A 188 -54.59 -14.90 -10.06
CA VAL A 188 -54.27 -13.48 -9.77
C VAL A 188 -55.02 -12.59 -10.75
N SER A 189 -55.56 -11.48 -10.25
CA SER A 189 -56.29 -10.49 -11.05
C SER A 189 -55.45 -10.01 -12.24
N ASN A 190 -56.10 -9.73 -13.37
CA ASN A 190 -55.43 -9.26 -14.59
C ASN A 190 -54.64 -7.96 -14.38
N HIS A 191 -54.89 -7.23 -13.29
CA HIS A 191 -54.15 -6.04 -12.89
C HIS A 191 -52.64 -6.31 -12.66
N TRP A 192 -52.27 -7.55 -12.33
CA TRP A 192 -50.89 -7.95 -12.06
C TRP A 192 -50.27 -8.85 -13.14
N LYS A 193 -50.99 -9.08 -14.24
CA LYS A 193 -50.44 -9.73 -15.43
C LYS A 193 -49.92 -8.63 -16.36
N ARG A 194 -48.62 -8.62 -16.62
CA ARG A 194 -48.07 -7.78 -17.69
C ARG A 194 -48.67 -8.27 -19.01
N SER A 195 -49.35 -7.38 -19.74
CA SER A 195 -49.85 -7.68 -21.08
C SER A 195 -48.68 -8.09 -21.98
N GLN A 196 -48.87 -9.15 -22.75
CA GLN A 196 -47.84 -9.76 -23.60
C GLN A 196 -47.35 -8.85 -24.74
N ASP A 197 -48.00 -7.69 -24.95
CA ASP A 197 -47.71 -6.72 -26.02
C ASP A 197 -46.57 -5.75 -25.73
N ASP A 198 -45.98 -5.74 -24.52
CA ASP A 198 -44.87 -4.83 -24.18
C ASP A 198 -43.48 -5.45 -24.45
N GLN A 199 -43.43 -6.48 -25.30
CA GLN A 199 -42.21 -7.13 -25.79
C GLN A 199 -41.62 -6.40 -27.02
N GLY A 200 -41.67 -5.06 -27.01
CA GLY A 200 -41.24 -4.21 -28.13
C GLY A 200 -40.05 -3.28 -27.83
N GLY A 201 -39.54 -3.22 -26.60
CA GLY A 201 -38.53 -2.24 -26.20
C GLY A 201 -37.18 -2.85 -25.82
N LYS A 202 -36.36 -3.27 -26.79
CA LYS A 202 -34.90 -3.40 -26.56
C LYS A 202 -34.26 -2.03 -26.77
N GLY A 203 -33.68 -1.47 -25.71
CA GLY A 203 -32.73 -0.35 -25.76
C GLY A 203 -31.50 -0.66 -24.89
N PRO A 204 -30.27 -0.48 -25.38
CA PRO A 204 -29.05 -0.77 -24.64
C PRO A 204 -28.59 0.43 -23.81
N GLY A 205 -28.21 0.20 -22.54
CA GLY A 205 -27.56 1.20 -21.69
C GLY A 205 -28.53 2.11 -20.93
N GLY A 206 -28.48 2.02 -19.60
CA GLY A 206 -29.28 2.85 -18.70
C GLY A 206 -28.88 2.64 -17.26
N ALA A 207 -27.64 2.99 -16.91
CA ALA A 207 -27.30 3.26 -15.53
C ALA A 207 -27.97 4.58 -15.12
N GLY A 208 -28.69 4.60 -13.99
CA GLY A 208 -28.98 5.84 -13.29
C GLY A 208 -30.40 5.99 -12.75
N ALA A 209 -30.41 6.43 -11.49
CA ALA A 209 -31.46 7.15 -10.77
C ALA A 209 -32.53 6.31 -10.06
N GLY A 210 -32.45 6.37 -8.72
CA GLY A 210 -33.46 5.89 -7.80
C GLY A 210 -34.81 6.59 -8.00
N GLY A 211 -35.86 5.81 -7.81
CA GLY A 211 -37.25 6.24 -7.96
C GLY A 211 -38.09 5.00 -8.20
N ALA A 212 -39.02 4.73 -7.31
CA ALA A 212 -39.97 3.62 -7.42
C ALA A 212 -40.66 3.66 -8.80
N GLY A 213 -40.45 2.67 -9.67
CA GLY A 213 -41.10 2.73 -10.97
C GLY A 213 -40.86 1.59 -11.96
N ASP A 214 -39.72 0.89 -11.93
CA ASP A 214 -39.52 -0.26 -12.82
C ASP A 214 -39.37 -1.54 -11.98
N GLN A 215 -40.46 -1.89 -11.29
CA GLN A 215 -40.54 -3.20 -10.64
C GLN A 215 -40.98 -4.21 -11.69
N ASP A 216 -40.19 -5.26 -11.89
CA ASP A 216 -40.68 -6.45 -12.58
C ASP A 216 -41.96 -6.93 -11.88
N VAL A 217 -43.11 -6.66 -12.51
CA VAL A 217 -44.42 -7.00 -11.96
C VAL A 217 -44.66 -8.49 -12.16
N TYR A 218 -44.44 -9.28 -11.10
CA TYR A 218 -44.71 -10.71 -11.09
C TYR A 218 -46.11 -11.02 -10.53
N PRO A 219 -46.78 -12.11 -10.94
CA PRO A 219 -48.07 -12.53 -10.39
C PRO A 219 -48.00 -12.98 -8.91
N TYR A 220 -46.83 -12.91 -8.28
CA TYR A 220 -46.59 -13.17 -6.86
C TYR A 220 -45.70 -12.06 -6.28
N VAL A 221 -45.75 -11.84 -4.96
CA VAL A 221 -44.83 -10.90 -4.27
C VAL A 221 -43.40 -11.41 -4.40
N SER A 222 -42.49 -10.57 -4.87
CA SER A 222 -41.12 -10.95 -5.16
C SER A 222 -40.17 -9.76 -5.06
N PHE A 223 -39.02 -9.96 -4.41
CA PHE A 223 -37.90 -9.03 -4.44
C PHE A 223 -36.64 -9.76 -4.89
N THR A 224 -35.89 -9.11 -5.77
CA THR A 224 -34.57 -9.58 -6.18
C THR A 224 -33.52 -8.96 -5.26
N VAL A 225 -32.72 -9.82 -4.62
CA VAL A 225 -31.62 -9.40 -3.76
C VAL A 225 -30.31 -9.72 -4.48
N ASN A 226 -29.60 -8.67 -4.87
CA ASN A 226 -28.31 -8.80 -5.56
C ASN A 226 -27.17 -8.79 -4.53
N PHE A 227 -26.58 -9.96 -4.30
CA PHE A 227 -25.24 -10.03 -3.72
C PHE A 227 -24.27 -9.86 -4.88
N ASN A 228 -23.48 -8.78 -4.89
CA ASN A 228 -22.46 -8.55 -5.93
C ASN A 228 -21.60 -9.81 -6.10
N LYS A 229 -21.31 -10.16 -7.36
CA LYS A 229 -20.53 -11.33 -7.75
C LYS A 229 -19.05 -11.15 -7.54
#